data_AF-A0A8D8UWY6-F1
#
_entry.id   AF-A0A8D8UWY6-F1
#
_cell.length_a   1.000
_cell.length_b   1.000
_cell.length_c   1.000
_cell.angle_alpha   90.00
_cell.angle_beta   90.00
_cell.angle_gamma   90.00
#
_symmetry.space_group_name_H-M   'P 1'
#
loop_
_entity.id
_entity.type
_entity.pdbx_description
1 polymer ?
#
loop_
_entity_poly.entity_id
_entity_poly.type
_entity_poly.pdbx_seq_one_letter_code
_entity_poly.pdbx_strand_id
1 'polypeptide(L)'
;MRTQLKRQAEAHSDHLAEIMKLKQNAVDSKVVREYETKLFEEKAKYKEQIGAMIGRMKAFEEAFKTKSDTFVQTVCAAFPIEALTKGVYSEQALRERFLDVQDSAYRVALVPESGATLPIVFLSYLQSLFIIRGLSGISAEEVRDEPTAKLNNLNTYEILERARYFVDRSDLLQAVKYMNLLQGGSKAVSSQWVADALVYLETETAAKALLSHAASVTFVQ
;
A
#
# COMPACT_ATOMS: atom_id res chain seq x y z
N MET A 1 60.14 -44.46 -2.41
CA MET A 1 58.70 -44.76 -2.55
C MET A 1 57.80 -43.84 -1.73
N ARG A 2 57.94 -43.74 -0.40
CA ARG A 2 57.13 -42.84 0.46
C ARG A 2 57.13 -41.35 0.05
N THR A 3 58.27 -40.82 -0.40
CA THR A 3 58.42 -39.40 -0.79
C THR A 3 57.73 -39.06 -2.11
N GLN A 4 57.69 -39.99 -3.06
CA GLN A 4 56.95 -39.83 -4.32
C GLN A 4 55.44 -39.82 -4.09
N LEU A 5 54.94 -40.73 -3.23
CA LEU A 5 53.53 -40.76 -2.86
C LEU A 5 53.11 -39.48 -2.12
N LYS A 6 53.97 -38.94 -1.25
CA LYS A 6 53.69 -37.68 -0.55
C LYS A 6 53.61 -36.50 -1.52
N ARG A 7 54.56 -36.39 -2.46
CA ARG A 7 54.52 -35.35 -3.51
C ARG A 7 53.31 -35.49 -4.43
N GLN A 8 52.92 -36.71 -4.78
CA GLN A 8 51.73 -36.97 -5.59
C GLN A 8 50.44 -36.60 -4.84
N ALA A 9 50.38 -36.87 -3.54
CA ALA A 9 49.26 -36.46 -2.68
C ALA A 9 49.19 -34.93 -2.51
N GLU A 10 50.33 -34.25 -2.33
CA GLU A 10 50.42 -32.79 -2.29
C GLU A 10 49.98 -32.17 -3.63
N ALA A 11 50.49 -32.66 -4.77
CA ALA A 11 50.08 -32.19 -6.10
C ALA A 11 48.58 -32.40 -6.38
N HIS A 12 48.01 -33.52 -5.92
CA HIS A 12 46.58 -33.77 -6.04
C HIS A 12 45.75 -32.86 -5.13
N SER A 13 46.22 -32.59 -3.90
CA SER A 13 45.63 -31.60 -2.99
C SER A 13 45.60 -30.21 -3.62
N ASP A 14 46.72 -29.77 -4.19
CA ASP A 14 46.84 -28.46 -4.83
C ASP A 14 45.91 -28.36 -6.05
N HIS A 15 45.84 -29.42 -6.86
CA HIS A 15 44.90 -29.48 -7.99
C HIS A 15 43.44 -29.43 -7.55
N LEU A 16 43.07 -30.15 -6.48
CA LEU A 16 41.71 -30.08 -5.92
C LEU A 16 41.38 -28.67 -5.42
N ALA A 17 42.32 -28.00 -4.75
CA ALA A 17 42.12 -26.62 -4.30
C ALA A 17 41.90 -25.66 -5.47
N GLU A 18 42.65 -25.82 -6.56
CA GLU A 18 42.48 -25.04 -7.78
C GLU A 18 41.12 -25.31 -8.46
N ILE A 19 40.71 -26.57 -8.59
CA ILE A 19 39.39 -26.92 -9.15
C ILE A 19 38.28 -26.35 -8.28
N MET A 20 38.37 -26.46 -6.95
CA MET A 20 37.35 -25.94 -6.05
C MET A 20 37.23 -24.42 -6.18
N LYS A 21 38.35 -23.71 -6.31
CA LYS A 21 38.37 -22.26 -6.56
C LYS A 21 37.75 -21.89 -7.92
N LEU A 22 38.06 -22.65 -8.97
CA LEU A 22 37.47 -22.47 -10.29
C LEU A 22 35.96 -22.72 -10.29
N LYS A 23 35.52 -23.79 -9.62
CA LYS A 23 34.10 -24.11 -9.46
C LYS A 23 33.37 -23.03 -8.66
N GLN A 24 33.97 -22.54 -7.57
CA GLN A 24 33.43 -21.45 -6.76
C GLN A 24 33.23 -20.19 -7.61
N ASN A 25 34.27 -19.75 -8.32
CA ASN A 25 34.18 -18.58 -9.21
C ASN A 25 33.13 -18.76 -10.32
N ALA A 26 32.98 -19.97 -10.86
CA ALA A 26 31.99 -20.27 -11.89
C ALA A 26 30.55 -20.25 -11.33
N VAL A 27 30.34 -20.71 -10.09
CA VAL A 27 29.05 -20.62 -9.40
C VAL A 27 28.72 -19.18 -9.10
N ASP A 28 29.66 -18.41 -8.54
CA ASP A 28 29.47 -17.00 -8.22
C ASP A 28 29.12 -16.19 -9.48
N SER A 29 29.82 -16.46 -10.59
CA SER A 29 29.53 -15.84 -11.89
C SER A 29 28.14 -16.19 -12.42
N LYS A 30 27.65 -17.42 -12.20
CA LYS A 30 26.29 -17.81 -12.62
C LYS A 30 25.23 -17.10 -11.80
N VAL A 31 25.41 -17.04 -10.49
CA VAL A 31 24.49 -16.37 -9.57
C VAL A 31 24.34 -14.90 -9.95
N VAL A 32 25.45 -14.19 -10.17
CA VAL A 32 25.42 -12.78 -10.60
C VAL A 32 24.66 -12.61 -11.91
N ARG A 33 24.94 -13.45 -12.92
CA ARG A 33 24.24 -13.39 -14.22
C ARG A 33 22.74 -13.66 -14.11
N GLU A 34 22.33 -14.62 -13.27
CA GLU A 34 20.92 -14.90 -13.04
C GLU A 34 20.21 -13.71 -12.40
N TYR A 35 20.83 -13.04 -11.42
CA TYR A 35 20.28 -11.83 -10.82
C TYR A 35 20.17 -10.68 -11.84
N GLU A 36 21.22 -10.44 -12.63
CA GLU A 36 21.20 -9.40 -13.67
C GLU A 36 20.13 -9.67 -14.73
N THR A 37 19.96 -10.94 -15.12
CA THR A 37 18.93 -11.35 -16.09
C THR A 37 17.53 -11.08 -15.53
N LYS A 38 17.24 -11.53 -14.31
CA LYS A 38 15.94 -11.28 -13.66
C LYS A 38 15.67 -9.78 -13.47
N LEU A 39 16.68 -9.03 -13.06
CA LEU A 39 16.57 -7.58 -12.91
C LEU A 39 16.27 -6.89 -14.24
N PHE A 40 16.92 -7.32 -15.32
CA PHE A 40 16.68 -6.79 -16.66
C PHE A 40 15.26 -7.12 -17.16
N GLU A 41 14.80 -8.35 -16.97
CA GLU A 41 13.43 -8.76 -17.30
C GLU A 41 12.38 -7.96 -16.53
N GLU A 42 12.59 -7.73 -15.23
CA GLU A 42 11.68 -6.95 -14.42
C GLU A 42 11.66 -5.48 -14.86
N LYS A 43 12.84 -4.88 -15.11
CA LYS A 43 12.96 -3.52 -15.66
C LYS A 43 12.32 -3.39 -17.03
N ALA A 44 12.43 -4.39 -17.90
CA ALA A 44 11.79 -4.41 -19.21
C ALA A 44 10.26 -4.44 -19.09
N LYS A 45 9.72 -5.29 -18.21
CA LYS A 45 8.28 -5.35 -17.90
C LYS A 45 7.75 -4.02 -17.38
N TYR A 46 8.43 -3.39 -16.42
CA TYR A 46 8.03 -2.06 -15.92
C TYR A 46 8.07 -0.99 -17.01
N LYS A 47 9.12 -0.97 -17.85
CA LYS A 47 9.22 -0.01 -18.95
C LYS A 47 8.11 -0.16 -19.98
N GLU A 48 7.72 -1.40 -20.29
CA GLU A 48 6.60 -1.70 -21.18
C GLU A 48 5.26 -1.23 -20.58
N GLN A 49 5.00 -1.56 -19.32
CA GLN A 49 3.78 -1.13 -18.60
C GLN A 49 3.66 0.40 -18.55
N ILE A 50 4.77 1.10 -18.27
CA ILE A 50 4.82 2.57 -18.27
C ILE A 50 4.57 3.12 -19.69
N GLY A 51 5.19 2.54 -20.72
CA GLY A 51 4.95 2.92 -22.11
C GLY A 51 3.48 2.78 -22.52
N ALA A 52 2.85 1.67 -22.16
CA ALA A 52 1.42 1.44 -22.38
C ALA A 52 0.54 2.43 -21.60
N MET A 53 0.91 2.76 -20.36
CA MET A 53 0.19 3.76 -19.55
C MET A 53 0.28 5.16 -20.17
N ILE A 54 1.47 5.59 -20.59
CA ILE A 54 1.68 6.88 -21.25
C ILE A 54 0.90 6.95 -22.57
N GLY A 55 0.86 5.86 -23.33
CA GLY A 55 0.04 5.76 -24.54
C GLY A 55 -1.44 5.96 -24.26
N ARG A 56 -1.97 5.30 -23.22
CA ARG A 56 -3.36 5.49 -22.78
C ARG A 56 -3.62 6.92 -22.32
N MET A 57 -2.74 7.52 -21.52
CA MET A 57 -2.88 8.91 -21.05
C MET A 57 -2.91 9.92 -22.20
N LYS A 58 -2.03 9.77 -23.20
CA LYS A 58 -2.04 10.63 -24.40
C LYS A 58 -3.31 10.44 -25.23
N ALA A 59 -3.76 9.20 -25.41
CA ALA A 59 -5.01 8.92 -26.11
C ALA A 59 -6.23 9.52 -25.38
N PHE A 60 -6.24 9.47 -24.04
CA PHE A 60 -7.23 10.18 -23.23
C PHE A 60 -7.13 11.69 -23.45
N GLU A 61 -5.93 12.29 -23.41
CA GLU A 61 -5.74 13.73 -23.65
C GLU A 61 -6.24 14.17 -25.05
N GLU A 62 -5.96 13.39 -26.09
CA GLU A 62 -6.42 13.67 -27.46
C GLU A 62 -7.94 13.50 -27.62
N ALA A 63 -8.53 12.48 -26.99
CA ALA A 63 -9.98 12.29 -26.96
C ALA A 63 -10.69 13.44 -26.22
N PHE A 64 -10.07 13.97 -25.16
CA PHE A 64 -10.59 15.10 -24.41
C PHE A 64 -10.41 16.45 -25.11
N LYS A 65 -9.41 16.59 -26.00
CA LYS A 65 -9.26 17.79 -26.87
C LYS A 65 -10.30 17.85 -27.99
N THR A 66 -10.75 16.71 -28.50
CA THR A 66 -11.63 16.64 -29.69
C THR A 66 -13.13 16.73 -29.35
N LYS A 67 -13.54 16.37 -28.13
CA LYS A 67 -14.88 16.62 -27.59
C LYS A 67 -14.75 17.55 -26.38
N SER A 68 -14.71 18.87 -26.60
CA SER A 68 -14.61 19.88 -25.54
C SER A 68 -15.93 19.98 -24.76
N ASP A 69 -16.21 18.96 -23.95
CA ASP A 69 -17.35 18.96 -23.05
C ASP A 69 -16.96 19.69 -21.75
N THR A 70 -17.75 20.69 -21.38
CA THR A 70 -17.59 21.45 -20.13
C THR A 70 -17.59 20.51 -18.91
N PHE A 71 -18.32 19.40 -18.98
CA PHE A 71 -18.33 18.38 -17.93
C PHE A 71 -16.95 17.75 -17.73
N VAL A 72 -16.30 17.31 -18.81
CA VAL A 72 -14.96 16.69 -18.76
C VAL A 72 -13.94 17.66 -18.17
N GLN A 73 -13.95 18.92 -18.60
CA GLN A 73 -13.01 19.92 -18.07
C GLN A 73 -13.22 20.16 -16.57
N THR A 74 -14.47 20.19 -16.13
CA THR A 74 -14.82 20.33 -14.72
C THR A 74 -14.33 19.15 -13.89
N VAL A 75 -14.52 17.92 -14.38
CA VAL A 75 -14.07 16.71 -13.68
C VAL A 75 -12.53 16.62 -13.69
N CYS A 76 -11.87 16.93 -14.79
CA CYS A 76 -10.40 17.00 -14.88
C CYS A 76 -9.81 18.03 -13.91
N ALA A 77 -10.46 19.20 -13.76
CA ALA A 77 -10.04 20.22 -12.80
C ALA A 77 -10.31 19.81 -11.33
N ALA A 78 -11.25 18.90 -11.09
CA ALA A 78 -11.58 18.38 -9.77
C ALA A 78 -10.66 17.23 -9.31
N PHE A 79 -9.77 16.71 -10.17
CA PHE A 79 -8.81 15.69 -9.73
C PHE A 79 -7.84 16.27 -8.68
N PRO A 80 -7.56 15.52 -7.61
CA PRO A 80 -6.56 15.94 -6.65
C PRO A 80 -5.19 16.05 -7.32
N ILE A 81 -4.53 17.21 -7.18
CA ILE A 81 -3.19 17.48 -7.75
C ILE A 81 -2.16 16.44 -7.27
N GLU A 82 -2.35 15.91 -6.07
CA GLU A 82 -1.52 14.85 -5.51
C GLU A 82 -1.56 13.55 -6.34
N ALA A 83 -2.75 13.16 -6.83
CA ALA A 83 -2.90 12.00 -7.71
C ALA A 83 -2.14 12.16 -9.03
N LEU A 84 -2.11 13.39 -9.58
CA LEU A 84 -1.44 13.69 -10.86
C LEU A 84 0.09 13.72 -10.73
N THR A 85 0.60 14.10 -9.55
CA THR A 85 2.04 14.29 -9.34
C THR A 85 2.72 13.06 -8.74
N LYS A 86 2.11 12.43 -7.73
CA LYS A 86 2.69 11.30 -7.00
C LYS A 86 2.09 9.94 -7.40
N GLY A 87 1.05 9.95 -8.21
CA GLY A 87 0.24 8.76 -8.47
C GLY A 87 -0.73 8.46 -7.33
N VAL A 88 -1.54 7.44 -7.51
CA VAL A 88 -2.56 7.00 -6.54
C VAL A 88 -2.22 5.59 -6.08
N TYR A 89 -2.36 5.35 -4.78
CA TYR A 89 -2.21 4.00 -4.23
C TYR A 89 -3.29 3.07 -4.80
N SER A 90 -2.95 1.81 -5.04
CA SER A 90 -3.97 0.81 -5.32
C SER A 90 -4.78 0.51 -4.06
N GLU A 91 -6.02 0.06 -4.24
CA GLU A 91 -6.88 -0.37 -3.14
C GLU A 91 -6.19 -1.44 -2.27
N GLN A 92 -5.56 -2.43 -2.92
CA GLN A 92 -4.80 -3.47 -2.23
C GLN A 92 -3.65 -2.89 -1.39
N ALA A 93 -2.88 -1.94 -1.94
CA ALA A 93 -1.78 -1.32 -1.20
C ALA A 93 -2.29 -0.53 0.02
N LEU A 94 -3.43 0.16 -0.10
CA LEU A 94 -4.06 0.84 1.04
C LEU A 94 -4.52 -0.15 2.11
N ARG A 95 -5.11 -1.29 1.72
CA ARG A 95 -5.55 -2.35 2.64
C ARG A 95 -4.40 -3.02 3.37
N GLU A 96 -3.30 -3.31 2.66
CA GLU A 96 -2.09 -3.88 3.25
C GLU A 96 -1.46 -2.89 4.24
N ARG A 97 -1.23 -1.65 3.83
CA ARG A 97 -0.66 -0.61 4.69
C ARG A 97 -1.53 -0.27 5.89
N PHE A 98 -2.85 -0.45 5.78
CA PHE A 98 -3.75 -0.22 6.91
C PHE A 98 -3.40 -1.09 8.12
N LEU A 99 -2.88 -2.31 7.93
CA LEU A 99 -2.43 -3.17 9.04
C LEU A 99 -1.37 -2.48 9.90
N ASP A 100 -0.34 -1.93 9.24
CA ASP A 100 0.75 -1.25 9.91
C ASP A 100 0.29 0.04 10.59
N VAL A 101 -0.64 0.76 9.95
CA VAL A 101 -1.24 1.99 10.49
C VAL A 101 -2.09 1.67 11.71
N GLN A 102 -2.90 0.61 11.64
CA GLN A 102 -3.72 0.14 12.74
C GLN A 102 -2.85 -0.23 13.95
N ASP A 103 -1.81 -1.04 13.73
CA ASP A 103 -0.85 -1.41 14.78
C ASP A 103 -0.15 -0.19 15.38
N SER A 104 0.21 0.78 14.53
CA SER A 104 0.83 2.02 14.99
C SER A 104 -0.13 2.88 15.81
N ALA A 105 -1.39 2.98 15.40
CA ALA A 105 -2.43 3.70 16.12
C ALA A 105 -2.73 3.03 17.48
N TYR A 106 -2.80 1.70 17.53
CA TYR A 106 -2.94 0.93 18.77
C TYR A 106 -1.88 1.29 19.82
N ARG A 107 -0.62 1.44 19.39
CA ARG A 107 0.50 1.79 20.27
C ARG A 107 0.40 3.19 20.87
N VAL A 108 -0.31 4.12 20.22
CA VAL A 108 -0.45 5.52 20.65
C VAL A 108 -1.88 5.89 21.06
N ALA A 109 -2.71 4.90 21.36
CA ALA A 109 -4.12 5.09 21.66
C ALA A 109 -4.41 5.92 22.92
N LEU A 110 -3.51 5.94 23.91
CA LEU A 110 -3.66 6.77 25.12
C LEU A 110 -3.04 8.16 24.98
N VAL A 111 -2.39 8.48 23.86
CA VAL A 111 -1.68 9.74 23.68
C VAL A 111 -2.68 10.85 23.31
N PRO A 112 -2.84 11.91 24.12
CA PRO A 112 -3.78 13.00 23.82
C PRO A 112 -3.20 13.97 22.77
N GLU A 113 -4.03 14.90 22.29
CA GLU A 113 -3.65 15.88 21.25
C GLU A 113 -2.55 16.86 21.69
N SER A 114 -2.46 17.18 22.97
CA SER A 114 -1.41 18.03 23.55
C SER A 114 -0.03 17.37 23.63
N GLY A 115 0.07 16.10 23.22
CA GLY A 115 1.24 15.25 23.44
C GLY A 115 1.20 14.54 24.79
N ALA A 116 2.05 13.53 24.94
CA ALA A 116 2.13 12.67 26.12
C ALA A 116 3.53 12.71 26.75
N THR A 117 3.57 12.51 28.06
CA THR A 117 4.83 12.24 28.77
C THR A 117 5.31 10.81 28.48
N LEU A 118 6.62 10.56 28.64
CA LEU A 118 7.22 9.25 28.37
C LEU A 118 6.52 8.07 29.08
N PRO A 119 6.10 8.17 30.36
CA PRO A 119 5.38 7.07 31.00
C PRO A 119 4.04 6.74 30.35
N ILE A 120 3.31 7.75 29.85
CA ILE A 120 2.03 7.56 29.16
C ILE A 120 2.27 6.88 27.81
N VAL A 121 3.29 7.29 27.06
CA VAL A 121 3.67 6.64 25.80
C VAL A 121 4.08 5.18 26.05
N PHE A 122 4.90 4.93 27.06
CA PHE A 122 5.29 3.58 27.46
C PHE A 122 4.07 2.72 27.83
N LEU A 123 3.16 3.26 28.64
CA LEU A 123 1.94 2.56 29.05
C LEU A 123 1.02 2.28 27.86
N SER A 124 0.88 3.23 26.93
CA SER A 124 0.10 3.07 25.69
C SER A 124 0.66 1.93 24.84
N TYR A 125 1.99 1.88 24.68
CA TYR A 125 2.65 0.78 23.98
C TYR A 125 2.42 -0.56 24.69
N LEU A 126 2.62 -0.60 26.01
CA LEU A 126 2.46 -1.81 26.82
C LEU A 126 1.02 -2.33 26.77
N GLN A 127 0.03 -1.44 26.90
CA GLN A 127 -1.38 -1.80 26.83
C GLN A 127 -1.73 -2.41 25.47
N SER A 128 -1.18 -1.89 24.38
CA SER A 128 -1.45 -2.40 23.03
C SER A 128 -1.11 -3.90 22.85
N LEU A 129 -0.21 -4.45 23.67
CA LEU A 129 0.17 -5.88 23.63
C LEU A 129 -0.90 -6.81 24.20
N PHE A 130 -1.76 -6.31 25.10
CA PHE A 130 -2.77 -7.11 25.79
C PHE A 130 -4.16 -7.03 25.15
N ILE A 131 -4.34 -6.23 24.08
CA ILE A 131 -5.64 -6.06 23.44
C ILE A 131 -5.94 -7.25 22.54
N ILE A 132 -7.06 -7.92 22.84
CA ILE A 132 -7.59 -8.99 22.00
C ILE A 132 -8.32 -8.36 20.81
N ARG A 133 -7.77 -8.57 19.61
CA ARG A 133 -8.27 -8.04 18.34
C ARG A 133 -9.47 -8.86 17.85
N GLY A 134 -10.40 -8.22 17.14
CA GLY A 134 -11.53 -8.88 16.49
C GLY A 134 -12.71 -9.29 17.39
N LEU A 135 -12.73 -8.89 18.67
CA LEU A 135 -13.86 -9.17 19.56
C LEU A 135 -15.00 -8.15 19.46
N SER A 136 -14.72 -6.97 18.93
CA SER A 136 -15.71 -5.91 18.75
C SER A 136 -16.57 -6.22 17.52
N GLY A 137 -17.72 -6.87 17.75
CA GLY A 137 -18.70 -7.12 16.70
C GLY A 137 -19.38 -5.81 16.26
N ILE A 138 -19.53 -5.62 14.96
CA ILE A 138 -20.34 -4.53 14.40
C ILE A 138 -21.81 -4.92 14.50
N SER A 139 -22.65 -4.01 15.03
CA SER A 139 -24.10 -4.22 15.09
C SER A 139 -24.67 -4.30 13.67
N ALA A 140 -25.67 -5.14 13.43
CA ALA A 140 -26.36 -5.21 12.14
C ALA A 140 -26.94 -3.85 11.70
N GLU A 141 -27.22 -2.96 12.64
CA GLU A 141 -27.68 -1.58 12.41
C GLU A 141 -26.57 -0.67 11.88
N GLU A 142 -25.33 -0.83 12.38
CA GLU A 142 -24.16 -0.08 11.92
C GLU A 142 -23.76 -0.49 10.48
N VAL A 143 -24.05 -1.73 10.07
CA VAL A 143 -23.87 -2.18 8.68
C VAL A 143 -24.88 -1.54 7.73
N ARG A 144 -26.07 -1.18 8.22
CA ARG A 144 -27.14 -0.55 7.41
C ARG A 144 -27.01 0.98 7.33
N ASP A 145 -25.90 1.54 7.82
CA ASP A 145 -25.67 2.99 7.85
C ASP A 145 -26.77 3.79 8.60
N GLU A 146 -27.48 3.13 9.53
CA GLU A 146 -28.48 3.80 10.35
C GLU A 146 -27.79 4.72 11.38
N PRO A 147 -28.28 5.95 11.60
CA PRO A 147 -27.68 6.88 12.55
C PRO A 147 -27.86 6.34 13.99
N THR A 148 -26.87 5.60 14.47
CA THR A 148 -26.89 5.05 15.82
C THR A 148 -26.34 6.08 16.81
N ALA A 149 -27.02 6.24 17.95
CA ALA A 149 -26.54 7.06 19.08
C ALA A 149 -25.21 6.56 19.68
N LYS A 150 -24.74 5.35 19.30
CA LYS A 150 -23.52 4.72 19.81
C LYS A 150 -22.24 5.29 19.21
N LEU A 151 -22.29 6.04 18.11
CA LEU A 151 -21.09 6.57 17.45
C LEU A 151 -20.27 7.51 18.37
N ASN A 152 -20.94 8.21 19.29
CA ASN A 152 -20.30 9.20 20.17
C ASN A 152 -19.53 8.62 21.36
N ASN A 153 -19.72 7.34 21.68
CA ASN A 153 -19.11 6.72 22.87
C ASN A 153 -18.03 5.69 22.50
N LEU A 154 -17.59 5.67 21.25
CA LEU A 154 -16.60 4.70 20.78
C LEU A 154 -15.21 5.05 21.31
N ASN A 155 -14.53 4.06 21.89
CA ASN A 155 -13.12 4.18 22.23
C ASN A 155 -12.24 4.04 20.98
N THR A 156 -11.02 4.59 21.00
CA THR A 156 -10.01 4.48 19.94
C THR A 156 -9.86 3.06 19.40
N TYR A 157 -9.84 2.05 20.27
CA TYR A 157 -9.72 0.64 19.86
C TYR A 157 -10.96 0.13 19.12
N GLU A 158 -12.14 0.51 19.58
CA GLU A 158 -13.40 0.15 18.95
C GLU A 158 -13.56 0.80 17.57
N ILE A 159 -13.02 2.01 17.40
CA ILE A 159 -12.94 2.71 16.12
C ILE A 159 -12.00 1.97 15.16
N LEU A 160 -10.80 1.59 15.63
CA LEU A 160 -9.80 0.89 14.81
C LEU A 160 -10.30 -0.48 14.34
N GLU A 161 -10.99 -1.25 15.20
CA GLU A 161 -11.59 -2.53 14.80
C GLU A 161 -12.72 -2.36 13.78
N ARG A 162 -13.54 -1.31 13.91
CA ARG A 162 -14.57 -1.00 12.91
C ARG A 162 -13.96 -0.62 11.58
N ALA A 163 -12.97 0.27 11.58
CA ALA A 163 -12.24 0.63 10.38
C ALA A 163 -11.64 -0.63 9.73
N ARG A 164 -11.03 -1.53 10.52
CA ARG A 164 -10.48 -2.80 10.02
C ARG A 164 -11.51 -3.66 9.30
N TYR A 165 -12.69 -3.81 9.89
CA TYR A 165 -13.76 -4.60 9.30
C TYR A 165 -14.18 -4.11 7.91
N PHE A 166 -14.24 -2.79 7.70
CA PHE A 166 -14.60 -2.19 6.41
C PHE A 166 -13.45 -2.26 5.40
N VAL A 167 -12.20 -2.05 5.85
CA VAL A 167 -11.00 -2.24 5.02
C VAL A 167 -10.92 -3.69 4.50
N ASP A 168 -11.22 -4.68 5.34
CA ASP A 168 -11.20 -6.09 4.94
C ASP A 168 -12.24 -6.39 3.84
N ARG A 169 -13.34 -5.61 3.79
CA ARG A 169 -14.44 -5.72 2.81
C ARG A 169 -14.31 -4.78 1.61
N SER A 170 -13.19 -4.09 1.47
CA SER A 170 -12.98 -3.11 0.39
C SER A 170 -13.90 -1.89 0.45
N ASP A 171 -14.54 -1.62 1.60
CA ASP A 171 -15.31 -0.39 1.82
C ASP A 171 -14.42 0.66 2.49
N LEU A 172 -13.57 1.30 1.68
CA LEU A 172 -12.64 2.32 2.17
C LEU A 172 -13.35 3.59 2.64
N LEU A 173 -14.55 3.89 2.13
CA LEU A 173 -15.32 5.06 2.53
C LEU A 173 -15.74 4.97 3.99
N GLN A 174 -16.34 3.85 4.38
CA GLN A 174 -16.72 3.62 5.78
C GLN A 174 -15.49 3.56 6.68
N ALA A 175 -14.42 2.90 6.22
CA ALA A 175 -13.16 2.89 6.97
C ALA A 175 -12.64 4.30 7.27
N VAL A 176 -12.60 5.18 6.27
CA VAL A 176 -12.17 6.58 6.44
C VAL A 176 -13.08 7.33 7.40
N LYS A 177 -14.41 7.13 7.34
CA LYS A 177 -15.34 7.75 8.31
C LYS A 177 -14.99 7.38 9.75
N TYR A 178 -14.77 6.10 10.03
CA TYR A 178 -14.35 5.65 11.37
C TYR A 178 -12.98 6.21 11.74
N MET A 179 -12.00 6.16 10.84
CA MET A 179 -10.65 6.69 11.12
C MET A 179 -10.66 8.19 11.44
N ASN A 180 -11.59 8.96 10.86
CA ASN A 180 -11.76 10.38 11.18
C ASN A 180 -12.31 10.65 12.60
N LEU A 181 -12.92 9.65 13.24
CA LEU A 181 -13.36 9.74 14.64
C LEU A 181 -12.20 9.58 15.63
N LEU A 182 -11.03 9.11 15.19
CA LEU A 182 -9.85 8.99 16.05
C LEU A 182 -9.40 10.37 16.54
N GLN A 183 -8.80 10.38 17.72
CA GLN A 183 -8.27 11.59 18.36
C GLN A 183 -6.82 11.37 18.81
N GLY A 184 -6.14 12.47 19.17
CA GLY A 184 -4.80 12.41 19.75
C GLY A 184 -3.74 11.78 18.85
N GLY A 185 -2.84 11.00 19.45
CA GLY A 185 -1.75 10.33 18.76
C GLY A 185 -2.22 9.37 17.67
N SER A 186 -3.35 8.69 17.88
CA SER A 186 -3.92 7.75 16.89
C SER A 186 -4.35 8.45 15.61
N LYS A 187 -4.95 9.64 15.74
CA LYS A 187 -5.30 10.50 14.60
C LYS A 187 -4.04 10.96 13.86
N ALA A 188 -3.02 11.40 14.59
CA ALA A 188 -1.78 11.87 13.98
C ALA A 188 -1.10 10.79 13.15
N VAL A 189 -0.98 9.57 13.68
CA VAL A 189 -0.35 8.42 13.01
C VAL A 189 -1.14 7.94 11.78
N SER A 190 -2.47 8.01 11.83
CA SER A 190 -3.32 7.55 10.74
C SER A 190 -3.63 8.61 9.68
N SER A 191 -3.37 9.89 9.96
CA SER A 191 -3.70 11.03 9.10
C SER A 191 -3.23 10.85 7.66
N GLN A 192 -1.99 10.39 7.47
CA GLN A 192 -1.43 10.18 6.14
C GLN A 192 -2.18 9.07 5.39
N TRP A 193 -2.53 7.96 6.07
CA TRP A 193 -3.28 6.89 5.43
C TRP A 193 -4.70 7.35 5.04
N VAL A 194 -5.34 8.15 5.89
CA VAL A 194 -6.64 8.74 5.59
C VAL A 194 -6.56 9.66 4.38
N ALA A 195 -5.56 10.53 4.31
CA ALA A 195 -5.35 11.41 3.15
C ALA A 195 -5.17 10.60 1.85
N ASP A 196 -4.31 9.58 1.89
CA ASP A 196 -4.05 8.73 0.71
C ASP A 196 -5.31 7.94 0.28
N ALA A 197 -6.12 7.47 1.24
CA ALA A 197 -7.38 6.79 0.97
C ALA A 197 -8.44 7.75 0.39
N LEU A 198 -8.50 8.99 0.86
CA LEU A 198 -9.38 10.01 0.28
C LEU A 198 -9.01 10.33 -1.16
N VAL A 199 -7.72 10.54 -1.45
CA VAL A 199 -7.22 10.76 -2.81
C VAL A 199 -7.61 9.59 -3.73
N TYR A 200 -7.52 8.36 -3.25
CA TYR A 200 -7.99 7.18 -3.99
C TYR A 200 -9.48 7.25 -4.31
N LEU A 201 -10.33 7.49 -3.30
CA LEU A 201 -11.80 7.54 -3.47
C LEU A 201 -12.25 8.67 -4.40
N GLU A 202 -11.62 9.84 -4.30
CA GLU A 202 -11.87 10.98 -5.19
C GLU A 202 -11.51 10.63 -6.64
N THR A 203 -10.34 10.02 -6.83
CA THR A 203 -9.87 9.59 -8.17
C THR A 203 -10.77 8.51 -8.77
N GLU A 204 -11.18 7.53 -7.96
CA GLU A 204 -12.07 6.45 -8.38
C GLU A 204 -13.44 7.00 -8.81
N THR A 205 -13.99 7.92 -8.02
CA THR A 205 -15.28 8.56 -8.31
C THR A 205 -15.21 9.40 -9.58
N ALA A 206 -14.15 10.20 -9.75
CA ALA A 206 -13.92 10.99 -10.95
C ALA A 206 -13.76 10.10 -12.19
N ALA A 207 -13.01 9.00 -12.08
CA ALA A 207 -12.86 8.02 -13.15
C ALA A 207 -14.20 7.36 -13.53
N LYS A 208 -15.00 6.93 -12.54
CA LYS A 208 -16.35 6.38 -12.78
C LYS A 208 -17.27 7.39 -13.47
N ALA A 209 -17.24 8.65 -13.06
CA ALA A 209 -18.02 9.71 -13.68
C ALA A 209 -17.65 9.92 -15.15
N LEU A 210 -16.34 9.96 -15.47
CA LEU A 210 -15.86 10.05 -16.85
C LEU A 210 -16.24 8.82 -17.69
N LEU A 211 -16.15 7.62 -17.13
CA LEU A 211 -16.54 6.38 -17.82
C LEU A 211 -18.05 6.34 -18.11
N SER A 212 -18.88 6.69 -17.13
CA SER A 212 -20.33 6.79 -17.31
C SER A 212 -20.69 7.81 -18.38
N HIS A 213 -19.99 8.95 -18.40
CA HIS A 213 -20.17 9.98 -19.42
C HIS A 213 -19.76 9.47 -20.81
N ALA A 214 -18.57 8.87 -20.94
CA ALA A 214 -18.09 8.31 -22.20
C ALA A 214 -19.02 7.23 -22.76
N ALA A 215 -19.56 6.35 -21.89
CA ALA A 215 -20.56 5.38 -22.27
C ALA A 215 -21.82 6.06 -22.82
N SER A 216 -22.37 7.05 -22.11
CA SER A 216 -23.58 7.77 -22.54
C SER A 216 -23.40 8.46 -23.90
N VAL A 217 -22.24 9.07 -24.14
CA VAL A 217 -21.93 9.73 -25.41
C VAL A 217 -21.80 8.72 -26.55
N THR A 218 -21.32 7.51 -26.27
CA THR A 218 -21.16 6.44 -27.27
C THR A 218 -22.50 5.82 -27.67
N PHE A 219 -23.47 5.72 -26.75
CA PHE A 219 -24.82 5.23 -27.04
C PHE A 219 -25.72 6.21 -27.78
N VAL A 220 -25.35 7.50 -27.82
CA VAL A 220 -26.11 8.56 -28.50
C VAL A 220 -25.66 8.77 -29.95
N GLN A 221 -24.59 8.08 -30.39
CA GLN A 221 -24.15 8.03 -31.80
C GLN A 221 -24.62 6.75 -32.49
#